data_AF-A0A3D0YC34-F1
#
_entry.id   AF-A0A3D0YC34-F1
#
_cell.length_a   1.000
_cell.length_b   1.000
_cell.length_c   1.000
_cell.angle_alpha   90.00
_cell.angle_beta   90.00
_cell.angle_gamma   90.00
#
_symmetry.space_group_name_H-M   'P 1'
#
loop_
_entity.id
_entity.type
_entity.pdbx_description
1 polymer ?
#
loop_
_entity_poly.entity_id
_entity_poly.type
_entity_poly.pdbx_seq_one_letter_code
_entity_poly.pdbx_strand_id
1 'polypeptide(L)'
;MITIKKSIILTLSLLLAFSAAAQTTWYNPVEEDFPVIQNQGWTGEIGKSYQRLPDRAKEVVRKNVWNLSGNSAGLAIHFYTNAERIEVRYGVNGTLAMNHMPATGKSGVDLYAIDPDGRWRILTDKFAFGDTITYTYGNLKQSDYHKKGFEYRLYLPLYNSVTWMEIGVPDSAAFSFVPVLKEKPIVVYGTSIAQGGCASRPAMGWTNILSRKMDLPVINLAFSGNGPLEKEMVDLISELDAAMVVYDCLPNMGYLTTDEVKSRTAYGISAIREKSDLPILIVDHIGYRNAGMNIHSKESADRLNIASREVYDSLKAAGVKDLYHLHQDSIHFPDDGCVDNIHPNDLGMQVYADAYEKMIRLILHMPAGNSATTRPVSQRREPDIYEWKKRHHDKLAAIELNRPRKVIIGNSIIHYWNDEPGRTNGPESWRTLMEPGGFFNLGCGWDRIENILWRVYHGELDGYRAEEVILMIGTNNIGLNSDKEIVEGLQFLLTQITARQPDAVLKVVGILPRRSAEERITELNKQIAAMSEQHGWLFIDAGERLTKNGRIDESFFTDGLHPNEKGYALIAPLLVP
;
A
#
# COMPACT_ATOMS: atom_id res chain seq x y z
N MET A 1 -54.74 64.33 28.94
CA MET A 1 -55.40 63.36 28.03
C MET A 1 -54.52 63.19 26.81
N ILE A 2 -53.93 61.98 26.63
CA ILE A 2 -53.80 61.20 25.37
C ILE A 2 -53.33 62.02 24.13
N THR A 3 -52.19 61.84 23.43
CA THR A 3 -51.20 60.76 23.25
C THR A 3 -50.01 61.38 22.49
N ILE A 4 -48.76 61.15 22.90
CA ILE A 4 -47.56 61.50 22.12
C ILE A 4 -47.16 60.28 21.27
N LYS A 5 -47.21 60.41 19.94
CA LYS A 5 -46.73 59.39 19.00
C LYS A 5 -45.25 59.58 18.69
N LYS A 6 -44.54 58.47 18.85
CA LYS A 6 -43.16 58.12 18.46
C LYS A 6 -42.77 58.55 17.05
N SER A 7 -41.51 58.93 16.87
CA SER A 7 -40.67 58.47 15.76
C SER A 7 -39.20 58.50 16.18
N ILE A 8 -38.69 57.32 16.55
CA ILE A 8 -37.28 57.00 16.72
C ILE A 8 -36.73 56.70 15.33
N ILE A 9 -35.75 57.49 14.87
CA ILE A 9 -34.93 57.12 13.71
C ILE A 9 -33.92 56.10 14.22
N LEU A 10 -34.20 54.82 13.96
CA LEU A 10 -33.30 53.70 14.25
C LEU A 10 -32.34 53.54 13.06
N THR A 11 -31.06 53.82 13.27
CA THR A 11 -29.98 53.52 12.33
C THR A 11 -29.90 52.01 12.14
N LEU A 12 -30.41 51.51 11.01
CA LEU A 12 -30.35 50.11 10.62
C LEU A 12 -28.98 49.82 10.00
N SER A 13 -27.95 49.67 10.84
CA SER A 13 -26.66 49.11 10.43
C SER A 13 -26.86 47.61 10.20
N LEU A 14 -27.29 47.25 8.98
CA LEU A 14 -27.31 45.85 8.54
C LEU A 14 -25.87 45.33 8.54
N LEU A 15 -25.55 44.51 9.54
CA LEU A 15 -24.45 43.55 9.50
C LEU A 15 -24.75 42.53 8.39
N LEU A 16 -24.42 42.87 7.15
CA LEU A 16 -24.24 41.90 6.08
C LEU A 16 -22.93 41.17 6.35
N ALA A 17 -22.99 40.19 7.26
CA ALA A 17 -22.01 39.12 7.28
C ALA A 17 -22.25 38.27 6.03
N PHE A 18 -21.71 38.70 4.88
CA PHE A 18 -21.49 37.79 3.77
C PHE A 18 -20.48 36.75 4.26
N SER A 19 -20.96 35.55 4.58
CA SER A 19 -20.11 34.37 4.60
C SER A 19 -19.60 34.19 3.17
N ALA A 20 -18.39 34.70 2.90
CA ALA A 20 -17.65 34.34 1.71
C ALA A 20 -17.48 32.82 1.74
N ALA A 21 -18.25 32.10 0.92
CA ALA A 21 -17.96 30.71 0.65
C ALA A 21 -16.57 30.69 0.00
N ALA A 22 -15.61 29.98 0.61
CA ALA A 22 -14.27 29.83 0.06
C ALA A 22 -14.36 29.35 -1.40
N GLN A 23 -13.60 29.96 -2.29
CA GLN A 23 -13.62 29.62 -3.71
C GLN A 23 -12.99 28.22 -3.89
N THR A 24 -13.61 27.34 -4.68
CA THR A 24 -13.02 26.02 -4.97
C THR A 24 -11.86 26.17 -5.97
N THR A 25 -10.69 25.66 -5.60
CA THR A 25 -9.54 25.45 -6.50
C THR A 25 -9.59 24.04 -7.06
N TRP A 26 -9.46 23.90 -8.38
CA TRP A 26 -9.55 22.63 -9.10
C TRP A 26 -8.16 22.18 -9.57
N TYR A 27 -7.85 20.90 -9.36
CA TYR A 27 -6.59 20.28 -9.71
C TYR A 27 -6.83 19.14 -10.70
N ASN A 28 -6.18 19.18 -11.86
CA ASN A 28 -6.25 18.15 -12.87
C ASN A 28 -5.04 17.21 -12.77
N PRO A 29 -5.20 15.92 -12.42
CA PRO A 29 -4.09 15.00 -12.20
C PRO A 29 -3.25 14.77 -13.46
N VAL A 30 -3.84 14.81 -14.66
CA VAL A 30 -3.06 14.59 -15.90
C VAL A 30 -2.33 15.84 -16.38
N GLU A 31 -2.54 16.99 -15.75
CA GLU A 31 -1.82 18.23 -16.09
C GLU A 31 -0.48 18.36 -15.36
N GLU A 32 -0.26 17.62 -14.27
CA GLU A 32 0.99 17.62 -13.51
C GLU A 32 2.22 17.31 -14.37
N ASP A 33 3.38 17.83 -13.93
CA ASP A 33 4.67 17.65 -14.60
C ASP A 33 5.32 16.30 -14.29
N PHE A 34 4.79 15.57 -13.30
CA PHE A 34 5.23 14.25 -12.90
C PHE A 34 4.03 13.27 -12.91
N PRO A 35 4.26 11.96 -13.09
CA PRO A 35 3.16 11.00 -13.15
C PRO A 35 2.50 10.84 -11.77
N VAL A 36 1.16 10.90 -11.75
CA VAL A 36 0.33 10.76 -10.53
C VAL A 36 -0.75 9.68 -10.63
N ILE A 37 -0.96 9.12 -11.83
CA ILE A 37 -1.91 8.03 -12.04
C ILE A 37 -1.25 6.73 -11.58
N GLN A 38 -1.69 6.24 -10.43
CA GLN A 38 -1.15 5.04 -9.80
C GLN A 38 -1.58 3.79 -10.58
N ASN A 39 -0.78 2.73 -10.47
CA ASN A 39 -1.06 1.40 -11.01
C ASN A 39 -1.11 1.30 -12.55
N GLN A 40 -0.42 2.18 -13.27
CA GLN A 40 -0.13 2.01 -14.70
C GLN A 40 1.16 1.21 -14.89
N GLY A 41 1.16 0.25 -15.83
CA GLY A 41 2.34 -0.56 -16.14
C GLY A 41 3.39 0.16 -17.00
N TRP A 42 2.94 1.08 -17.86
CA TRP A 42 3.79 1.74 -18.86
C TRP A 42 3.66 3.26 -18.77
N THR A 43 3.78 3.81 -17.56
CA THR A 43 3.55 5.22 -17.27
C THR A 43 4.31 6.17 -18.22
N GLY A 44 5.55 5.84 -18.57
CA GLY A 44 6.35 6.63 -19.52
C GLY A 44 5.87 6.60 -20.97
N GLU A 45 5.17 5.53 -21.39
CA GLU A 45 4.62 5.39 -22.75
C GLU A 45 3.17 5.88 -22.84
N ILE A 46 2.37 5.70 -21.78
CA ILE A 46 0.94 6.06 -21.74
C ILE A 46 0.75 7.59 -21.64
N GLY A 47 1.66 8.27 -20.96
CA GLY A 47 1.61 9.73 -20.80
C GLY A 47 0.38 10.22 -20.04
N LYS A 48 -0.19 11.33 -20.48
CA LYS A 48 -1.25 12.09 -19.79
C LYS A 48 -2.65 11.52 -20.06
N SER A 49 -2.89 10.25 -19.68
CA SER A 49 -4.19 9.59 -19.85
C SER A 49 -4.52 8.59 -18.74
N TYR A 50 -5.78 8.14 -18.69
CA TYR A 50 -6.27 7.11 -17.77
C TYR A 50 -6.30 5.72 -18.39
N GLN A 51 -5.46 5.48 -19.40
CA GLN A 51 -5.40 4.19 -20.09
C GLN A 51 -4.54 3.18 -19.31
N ARG A 52 -4.79 1.88 -19.54
CA ARG A 52 -4.07 0.77 -18.89
C ARG A 52 -2.99 0.12 -19.77
N LEU A 53 -3.00 0.35 -21.08
CA LEU A 53 -2.02 -0.18 -22.03
C LEU A 53 -1.31 0.96 -22.77
N PRO A 54 -0.04 0.79 -23.18
CA PRO A 54 0.71 1.79 -23.94
C PRO A 54 0.19 1.87 -25.38
N ASP A 55 0.40 3.01 -26.04
CA ASP A 55 -0.12 3.26 -27.40
C ASP A 55 0.30 2.20 -28.43
N ARG A 56 1.54 1.69 -28.33
CA ARG A 56 2.03 0.62 -29.22
C ARG A 56 1.22 -0.67 -29.12
N ALA A 57 0.54 -0.91 -27.99
CA ALA A 57 -0.27 -2.10 -27.80
C ALA A 57 -1.43 -2.15 -28.80
N LYS A 58 -1.91 -1.01 -29.29
CA LYS A 58 -3.04 -0.90 -30.23
C LYS A 58 -2.87 -1.74 -31.50
N GLU A 59 -1.63 -1.84 -32.00
CA GLU A 59 -1.32 -2.54 -33.25
C GLU A 59 -1.13 -4.05 -33.05
N VAL A 60 -0.94 -4.51 -31.81
CA VAL A 60 -0.63 -5.92 -31.51
C VAL A 60 -1.78 -6.64 -30.79
N VAL A 61 -2.52 -5.95 -29.91
CA VAL A 61 -3.64 -6.58 -29.19
C VAL A 61 -4.93 -6.55 -30.01
N ARG A 62 -5.83 -7.49 -29.75
CA ARG A 62 -7.17 -7.49 -30.37
C ARG A 62 -7.89 -6.18 -30.08
N LYS A 63 -8.66 -5.68 -31.05
CA LYS A 63 -9.45 -4.43 -30.93
C LYS A 63 -10.29 -4.36 -29.64
N ASN A 64 -10.89 -5.46 -29.21
CA ASN A 64 -11.68 -5.49 -27.97
C ASN A 64 -10.83 -5.28 -26.71
N VAL A 65 -9.62 -5.83 -26.66
CA VAL A 65 -8.66 -5.61 -25.56
C VAL A 65 -8.22 -4.15 -25.55
N TRP A 66 -7.86 -3.61 -26.72
CA TRP A 66 -7.49 -2.20 -26.86
C TRP A 66 -8.62 -1.26 -26.39
N ASN A 67 -9.86 -1.51 -26.81
CA ASN A 67 -10.99 -0.68 -26.38
C ASN A 67 -11.23 -0.77 -24.86
N LEU A 68 -11.10 -1.96 -24.28
CA LEU A 68 -11.25 -2.17 -22.83
C LEU A 68 -10.07 -1.61 -22.01
N SER A 69 -8.91 -1.36 -22.63
CA SER A 69 -7.77 -0.73 -21.95
C SER A 69 -8.01 0.74 -21.64
N GLY A 70 -8.96 1.39 -22.32
CA GLY A 70 -9.43 2.73 -21.99
C GLY A 70 -10.19 2.81 -20.66
N ASN A 71 -10.71 1.68 -20.16
CA ASN A 71 -11.32 1.65 -18.83
C ASN A 71 -10.26 1.78 -17.74
N SER A 72 -10.55 2.54 -16.68
CA SER A 72 -9.60 2.87 -15.61
C SER A 72 -9.55 1.85 -14.45
N ALA A 73 -9.89 0.59 -14.70
CA ALA A 73 -9.96 -0.42 -13.63
C ALA A 73 -8.62 -0.58 -12.90
N GLY A 74 -8.64 -0.50 -11.57
CA GLY A 74 -7.44 -0.60 -10.73
C GLY A 74 -6.57 0.66 -10.68
N LEU A 75 -6.83 1.65 -11.53
CA LEU A 75 -6.13 2.94 -11.45
C LEU A 75 -6.61 3.73 -10.22
N ALA A 76 -5.69 4.51 -9.64
CA ALA A 76 -5.99 5.37 -8.51
C ALA A 76 -5.22 6.69 -8.60
N ILE A 77 -5.69 7.70 -7.85
CA ILE A 77 -4.99 8.97 -7.65
C ILE A 77 -4.77 9.14 -6.15
N HIS A 78 -3.53 9.42 -5.76
CA HIS A 78 -3.16 9.66 -4.37
C HIS A 78 -2.85 11.15 -4.18
N PHE A 79 -3.29 11.74 -3.08
CA PHE A 79 -3.05 13.16 -2.77
C PHE A 79 -3.12 13.44 -1.27
N TYR A 80 -2.51 14.55 -0.85
CA TYR A 80 -2.64 15.10 0.50
C TYR A 80 -3.52 16.34 0.47
N THR A 81 -4.41 16.48 1.45
CA THR A 81 -5.11 17.74 1.69
C THR A 81 -5.59 17.86 3.13
N ASN A 82 -5.71 19.09 3.64
CA ASN A 82 -6.37 19.41 4.91
C ASN A 82 -7.77 19.99 4.73
N ALA A 83 -8.34 19.88 3.53
CA ALA A 83 -9.67 20.39 3.22
C ALA A 83 -10.76 19.68 4.04
N GLU A 84 -11.71 20.48 4.56
CA GLU A 84 -12.94 19.97 5.19
C GLU A 84 -14.00 19.54 4.15
N ARG A 85 -13.75 19.86 2.88
CA ARG A 85 -14.58 19.52 1.74
C ARG A 85 -13.69 19.15 0.55
N ILE A 86 -13.96 17.99 -0.06
CA ILE A 86 -13.35 17.56 -1.31
C ILE A 86 -14.45 17.36 -2.33
N GLU A 87 -14.24 17.84 -3.55
CA GLU A 87 -15.13 17.64 -4.68
C GLU A 87 -14.38 16.92 -5.80
N VAL A 88 -15.05 16.04 -6.52
CA VAL A 88 -14.51 15.38 -7.70
C VAL A 88 -15.51 15.56 -8.82
N ARG A 89 -15.04 15.98 -10.00
CA ARG A 89 -15.86 16.06 -11.20
C ARG A 89 -15.10 15.49 -12.39
N TYR A 90 -15.79 14.76 -13.24
CA TYR A 90 -15.16 14.06 -14.36
C TYR A 90 -16.18 13.66 -15.43
N GLY A 91 -15.66 13.41 -16.63
CA GLY A 91 -16.41 12.85 -17.76
C GLY A 91 -16.02 11.40 -18.03
N VAL A 92 -16.95 10.64 -18.61
CA VAL A 92 -16.71 9.26 -19.07
C VAL A 92 -17.22 9.04 -20.50
N ASN A 93 -16.66 8.05 -21.20
CA ASN A 93 -17.03 7.71 -22.59
C ASN A 93 -17.70 6.32 -22.70
N GLY A 94 -18.87 6.18 -22.08
CA GLY A 94 -19.64 4.93 -22.10
C GLY A 94 -20.91 5.02 -21.26
N THR A 95 -21.80 4.02 -21.39
CA THR A 95 -23.04 3.98 -20.58
C THR A 95 -22.73 3.89 -19.09
N LEU A 96 -23.53 4.58 -18.27
CA LEU A 96 -23.21 4.79 -16.86
C LEU A 96 -23.28 3.50 -16.02
N ALA A 97 -24.18 2.57 -16.35
CA ALA A 97 -24.38 1.29 -15.65
C ALA A 97 -24.40 0.08 -16.61
N MET A 98 -24.48 -1.14 -16.07
CA MET A 98 -24.87 -2.36 -16.78
C MET A 98 -26.08 -2.98 -16.07
N ASN A 99 -26.82 -3.87 -16.74
CA ASN A 99 -28.00 -4.51 -16.16
C ASN A 99 -27.73 -5.24 -14.82
N HIS A 100 -26.48 -5.66 -14.61
CA HIS A 100 -26.02 -6.44 -13.46
C HIS A 100 -24.90 -5.73 -12.67
N MET A 101 -24.59 -4.47 -12.99
CA MET A 101 -23.57 -3.68 -12.27
C MET A 101 -24.03 -2.22 -12.13
N PRO A 102 -24.07 -1.68 -10.89
CA PRO A 102 -24.58 -0.33 -10.65
C PRO A 102 -23.66 0.74 -11.25
N ALA A 103 -24.22 1.95 -11.46
CA ALA A 103 -23.46 3.08 -11.98
C ALA A 103 -22.25 3.44 -11.11
N THR A 104 -22.39 3.30 -9.79
CA THR A 104 -21.33 3.49 -8.80
C THR A 104 -20.15 2.57 -9.00
N GLY A 105 -20.36 1.31 -9.40
CA GLY A 105 -19.27 0.37 -9.70
C GLY A 105 -18.67 0.61 -11.07
N LYS A 106 -19.54 0.78 -12.08
CA LYS A 106 -19.10 0.88 -13.47
C LYS A 106 -18.38 2.19 -13.77
N SER A 107 -18.98 3.31 -13.36
CA SER A 107 -18.60 4.67 -13.75
C SER A 107 -18.28 5.57 -12.56
N GLY A 108 -18.50 5.11 -11.33
CA GLY A 108 -18.26 5.89 -10.10
C GLY A 108 -16.78 5.96 -9.73
N VAL A 109 -16.48 6.80 -8.73
CA VAL A 109 -15.21 6.84 -8.01
C VAL A 109 -15.43 6.47 -6.54
N ASP A 110 -14.35 6.15 -5.84
CA ASP A 110 -14.38 5.72 -4.44
C ASP A 110 -13.20 6.29 -3.67
N LEU A 111 -13.46 7.00 -2.57
CA LEU A 111 -12.46 7.78 -1.85
C LEU A 111 -12.20 7.19 -0.46
N TYR A 112 -10.92 6.99 -0.15
CA TYR A 112 -10.48 6.64 1.20
C TYR A 112 -9.52 7.69 1.73
N ALA A 113 -9.67 8.04 3.00
CA ALA A 113 -8.64 8.75 3.77
C ALA A 113 -7.79 7.75 4.56
N ILE A 114 -6.52 8.06 4.76
CA ILE A 114 -5.61 7.31 5.64
C ILE A 114 -5.21 8.24 6.78
N ASP A 115 -5.57 7.85 8.00
CA ASP A 115 -5.26 8.64 9.20
C ASP A 115 -3.74 8.58 9.55
N PRO A 116 -3.22 9.45 10.44
CA PRO A 116 -1.81 9.48 10.80
C PRO A 116 -1.25 8.16 11.35
N ASP A 117 -2.12 7.27 11.83
CA ASP A 117 -1.78 5.93 12.29
C ASP A 117 -1.90 4.87 11.19
N GLY A 118 -2.08 5.28 9.93
CA GLY A 118 -2.17 4.43 8.75
C GLY A 118 -3.50 3.70 8.60
N ARG A 119 -4.55 4.10 9.33
CA ARG A 119 -5.85 3.41 9.26
C ARG A 119 -6.70 4.00 8.15
N TRP A 120 -7.19 3.11 7.30
CA TRP A 120 -8.07 3.41 6.18
C TRP A 120 -9.49 3.76 6.63
N ARG A 121 -10.02 4.86 6.13
CA ARG A 121 -11.37 5.38 6.39
C ARG A 121 -12.08 5.59 5.07
N ILE A 122 -13.17 4.85 4.86
CA ILE A 122 -14.03 5.07 3.70
C ILE A 122 -14.70 6.44 3.81
N LEU A 123 -14.78 7.15 2.68
CA LEU A 123 -15.56 8.37 2.53
C LEU A 123 -16.64 8.13 1.48
N THR A 124 -17.90 8.21 1.90
CA THR A 124 -19.06 8.12 1.00
C THR A 124 -20.01 9.26 1.36
N ASP A 125 -20.40 10.03 0.36
CA ASP A 125 -21.28 11.19 0.53
C ASP A 125 -22.06 11.40 -0.79
N LYS A 126 -22.45 12.63 -1.11
CA LYS A 126 -23.32 12.98 -2.25
C LYS A 126 -22.62 12.75 -3.59
N PHE A 127 -23.34 12.12 -4.51
CA PHE A 127 -22.91 11.97 -5.90
C PHE A 127 -24.07 12.17 -6.87
N ALA A 128 -23.75 12.57 -8.10
CA ALA A 128 -24.70 12.69 -9.19
C ALA A 128 -24.10 12.15 -10.49
N PHE A 129 -24.91 11.40 -11.24
CA PHE A 129 -24.53 10.84 -12.53
C PHE A 129 -25.24 11.61 -13.66
N GLY A 130 -24.47 12.04 -14.65
CA GLY A 130 -24.92 12.78 -15.83
C GLY A 130 -23.75 12.97 -16.81
N ASP A 131 -23.82 13.98 -17.67
CA ASP A 131 -22.73 14.31 -18.62
C ASP A 131 -21.42 14.63 -17.88
N THR A 132 -21.53 15.28 -16.73
CA THR A 132 -20.46 15.40 -15.74
C THR A 132 -20.88 14.63 -14.50
N ILE A 133 -20.09 13.64 -14.12
CA ILE A 133 -20.28 12.90 -12.87
C ILE A 133 -19.62 13.71 -11.75
N THR A 134 -20.31 13.87 -10.63
CA THR A 134 -19.80 14.62 -9.48
C THR A 134 -19.89 13.82 -8.19
N TYR A 135 -18.89 14.00 -7.34
CA TYR A 135 -18.85 13.52 -5.96
C TYR A 135 -18.46 14.68 -5.05
N THR A 136 -19.12 14.80 -3.90
CA THR A 136 -18.81 15.80 -2.88
C THR A 136 -18.70 15.11 -1.54
N TYR A 137 -17.56 15.29 -0.88
CA TYR A 137 -17.27 14.77 0.46
C TYR A 137 -17.14 15.97 1.41
N GLY A 138 -18.13 16.20 2.25
CA GLY A 138 -18.16 17.34 3.19
C GLY A 138 -17.95 16.95 4.65
N ASN A 139 -17.74 17.95 5.50
CA ASN A 139 -17.57 17.81 6.95
C ASN A 139 -16.42 16.85 7.30
N LEU A 140 -15.34 16.89 6.53
CA LEU A 140 -14.15 16.08 6.79
C LEU A 140 -13.47 16.59 8.07
N LYS A 141 -13.15 15.67 8.97
CA LYS A 141 -12.45 16.00 10.21
C LYS A 141 -11.06 16.57 9.94
N GLN A 142 -10.48 17.22 10.94
CA GLN A 142 -9.05 17.54 10.94
C GLN A 142 -8.26 16.42 11.63
N SER A 143 -6.95 16.38 11.38
CA SER A 143 -6.04 15.45 12.06
C SER A 143 -5.80 15.90 13.49
N ASP A 144 -5.83 14.95 14.43
CA ASP A 144 -5.53 15.19 15.85
C ASP A 144 -4.03 15.39 16.11
N TYR A 145 -3.17 15.05 15.13
CA TYR A 145 -1.71 15.12 15.24
C TYR A 145 -1.13 16.42 14.69
N HIS A 146 -1.69 16.96 13.61
CA HIS A 146 -1.12 18.09 12.87
C HIS A 146 -2.15 18.76 11.95
N LYS A 147 -1.84 19.93 11.39
CA LYS A 147 -2.76 20.70 10.52
C LYS A 147 -2.65 20.39 9.01
N LYS A 148 -1.76 19.47 8.64
CA LYS A 148 -1.51 19.02 7.24
C LYS A 148 -2.49 17.96 6.71
N GLY A 149 -3.62 17.74 7.39
CA GLY A 149 -4.71 16.88 6.88
C GLY A 149 -4.36 15.40 6.77
N PHE A 150 -4.85 14.73 5.74
CA PHE A 150 -4.68 13.28 5.55
C PHE A 150 -4.12 12.95 4.16
N GLU A 151 -3.65 11.71 4.00
CA GLU A 151 -3.53 11.10 2.67
C GLU A 151 -4.90 10.63 2.21
N TYR A 152 -5.17 10.81 0.93
CA TYR A 152 -6.38 10.35 0.27
C TYR A 152 -6.02 9.50 -0.94
N ARG A 153 -6.81 8.44 -1.17
CA ARG A 153 -6.69 7.56 -2.34
C ARG A 153 -8.05 7.47 -3.03
N LEU A 154 -8.12 7.98 -4.25
CA LEU A 154 -9.31 7.99 -5.11
C LEU A 154 -9.19 6.85 -6.14
N TYR A 155 -10.02 5.81 -6.00
CA TYR A 155 -10.09 4.71 -6.97
C TYR A 155 -11.00 5.07 -8.13
N LEU A 156 -10.53 4.78 -9.34
CA LEU A 156 -11.19 5.17 -10.60
C LEU A 156 -12.20 4.12 -11.10
N PRO A 157 -13.11 4.48 -12.03
CA PRO A 157 -14.13 3.58 -12.57
C PRO A 157 -13.60 2.22 -13.05
N LEU A 158 -14.34 1.15 -12.78
CA LEU A 158 -13.94 -0.22 -13.14
C LEU A 158 -14.25 -0.58 -14.61
N TYR A 159 -15.30 0.00 -15.18
CA TYR A 159 -15.87 -0.43 -16.46
C TYR A 159 -16.25 0.74 -17.37
N ASN A 160 -15.59 1.89 -17.19
CA ASN A 160 -15.76 3.04 -18.06
C ASN A 160 -14.44 3.80 -18.24
N SER A 161 -14.33 4.54 -19.34
CA SER A 161 -13.14 5.32 -19.69
C SER A 161 -13.29 6.76 -19.20
N VAL A 162 -12.37 7.23 -18.35
CA VAL A 162 -12.34 8.63 -17.89
C VAL A 162 -11.76 9.51 -19.00
N THR A 163 -12.48 10.55 -19.40
CA THR A 163 -12.04 11.47 -20.48
C THR A 163 -11.36 12.72 -19.96
N TRP A 164 -11.73 13.18 -18.77
CA TRP A 164 -11.13 14.27 -18.03
C TRP A 164 -11.55 14.14 -16.56
N MET A 165 -10.77 14.66 -15.62
CA MET A 165 -11.11 14.69 -14.19
C MET A 165 -10.46 15.87 -13.49
N GLU A 166 -11.13 16.42 -12.49
CA GLU A 166 -10.58 17.40 -11.57
C GLU A 166 -10.98 17.09 -10.12
N ILE A 167 -10.07 17.39 -9.20
CA ILE A 167 -10.27 17.32 -7.76
C ILE A 167 -10.30 18.75 -7.22
N GLY A 168 -11.39 19.12 -6.57
CA GLY A 168 -11.65 20.44 -6.02
C GLY A 168 -11.50 20.47 -4.51
N VAL A 169 -10.82 21.49 -3.98
CA VAL A 169 -10.78 21.82 -2.55
C VAL A 169 -10.97 23.33 -2.36
N PRO A 170 -11.37 23.81 -1.16
CA PRO A 170 -11.33 25.24 -0.86
C PRO A 170 -9.94 25.83 -1.11
N ASP A 171 -9.87 27.04 -1.68
CA ASP A 171 -8.63 27.80 -1.93
C ASP A 171 -7.77 28.02 -0.68
N SER A 172 -8.38 28.01 0.50
CA SER A 172 -7.70 28.08 1.79
C SER A 172 -7.03 26.76 2.21
N ALA A 173 -7.33 25.64 1.55
CA ALA A 173 -6.82 24.33 1.90
C ALA A 173 -5.52 24.02 1.14
N ALA A 174 -4.60 23.32 1.80
CA ALA A 174 -3.42 22.78 1.15
C ALA A 174 -3.81 21.56 0.29
N PHE A 175 -3.18 21.41 -0.87
CA PHE A 175 -3.35 20.26 -1.75
C PHE A 175 -2.03 19.92 -2.43
N SER A 176 -1.74 18.62 -2.57
CA SER A 176 -0.63 18.14 -3.39
C SER A 176 -0.87 16.70 -3.82
N PHE A 177 -0.65 16.38 -5.09
CA PHE A 177 -0.64 15.00 -5.54
C PHE A 177 0.56 14.22 -4.99
N VAL A 178 0.38 12.92 -4.82
CA VAL A 178 1.46 11.98 -4.53
C VAL A 178 1.93 11.37 -5.86
N PRO A 179 3.24 11.44 -6.18
CA PRO A 179 3.79 10.81 -7.37
C PRO A 179 3.50 9.30 -7.43
N VAL A 180 3.61 8.71 -8.62
CA VAL A 180 3.54 7.24 -8.76
C VAL A 180 4.51 6.56 -7.80
N LEU A 181 3.97 5.61 -7.05
CA LEU A 181 4.70 4.77 -6.10
C LEU A 181 5.78 3.97 -6.83
N LYS A 182 6.95 3.82 -6.19
CA LYS A 182 8.12 3.12 -6.79
C LYS A 182 8.19 1.65 -6.42
N GLU A 183 7.37 1.22 -5.47
CA GLU A 183 7.26 -0.16 -5.04
C GLU A 183 6.86 -1.06 -6.22
N LYS A 184 7.51 -2.23 -6.32
CA LYS A 184 7.23 -3.17 -7.39
C LYS A 184 5.77 -3.64 -7.32
N PRO A 185 4.98 -3.50 -8.39
CA PRO A 185 3.56 -3.83 -8.39
C PRO A 185 3.31 -5.34 -8.40
N ILE A 186 2.15 -5.75 -7.88
CA ILE A 186 1.55 -7.04 -8.22
C ILE A 186 0.80 -6.87 -9.55
N VAL A 187 1.17 -7.63 -10.57
CA VAL A 187 0.48 -7.57 -11.88
C VAL A 187 -0.58 -8.66 -11.93
N VAL A 188 -1.84 -8.25 -12.14
CA VAL A 188 -2.97 -9.17 -12.29
C VAL A 188 -3.45 -9.12 -13.74
N TYR A 189 -3.36 -10.25 -14.44
CA TYR A 189 -3.99 -10.43 -15.74
C TYR A 189 -5.17 -11.39 -15.61
N GLY A 190 -6.30 -11.01 -16.20
CA GLY A 190 -7.49 -11.81 -16.04
C GLY A 190 -8.73 -11.35 -16.80
N THR A 191 -9.87 -11.75 -16.27
CA THR A 191 -11.17 -11.71 -16.96
C THR A 191 -12.03 -10.52 -16.53
N SER A 192 -13.34 -10.61 -16.78
CA SER A 192 -14.34 -9.67 -16.25
C SER A 192 -14.33 -9.61 -14.72
N ILE A 193 -14.01 -10.71 -14.04
CA ILE A 193 -13.96 -10.81 -12.58
C ILE A 193 -12.88 -9.88 -12.02
N ALA A 194 -11.63 -10.05 -12.49
CA ALA A 194 -10.50 -9.22 -12.07
C ALA A 194 -10.63 -7.75 -12.51
N GLN A 195 -11.30 -7.47 -13.63
CA GLN A 195 -11.63 -6.09 -14.00
C GLN A 195 -12.59 -5.43 -12.98
N GLY A 196 -13.33 -6.23 -12.21
CA GLY A 196 -14.19 -5.78 -11.12
C GLY A 196 -15.69 -6.00 -11.36
N GLY A 197 -16.08 -6.85 -12.31
CA GLY A 197 -17.47 -7.23 -12.54
C GLY A 197 -17.93 -8.21 -11.45
N CYS A 198 -18.87 -7.91 -10.55
CA CYS A 198 -19.74 -6.72 -10.46
C CYS A 198 -19.70 -6.08 -9.07
N ALA A 199 -18.54 -5.55 -8.70
CA ALA A 199 -18.36 -4.78 -7.48
C ALA A 199 -19.29 -3.54 -7.44
N SER A 200 -19.79 -3.20 -6.26
CA SER A 200 -20.75 -2.10 -6.09
C SER A 200 -20.14 -0.71 -6.29
N ARG A 201 -18.82 -0.58 -6.10
CA ARG A 201 -18.01 0.64 -6.22
C ARG A 201 -16.54 0.29 -6.48
N PRO A 202 -15.72 1.17 -7.05
CA PRO A 202 -14.34 0.87 -7.44
C PRO A 202 -13.47 0.18 -6.39
N ALA A 203 -13.48 0.65 -5.15
CA ALA A 203 -12.60 0.07 -4.13
C ALA A 203 -13.07 -1.33 -3.67
N MET A 204 -14.24 -1.79 -4.11
CA MET A 204 -14.74 -3.15 -3.85
C MET A 204 -14.34 -4.16 -4.93
N GLY A 205 -13.72 -3.74 -6.04
CA GLY A 205 -13.04 -4.68 -6.94
C GLY A 205 -11.93 -5.42 -6.17
N TRP A 206 -11.85 -6.74 -6.29
CA TRP A 206 -10.96 -7.54 -5.42
C TRP A 206 -9.48 -7.14 -5.52
N THR A 207 -9.04 -6.69 -6.70
CA THR A 207 -7.68 -6.16 -6.92
C THR A 207 -7.42 -4.88 -6.12
N ASN A 208 -8.42 -4.00 -5.99
CA ASN A 208 -8.34 -2.81 -5.15
C ASN A 208 -8.43 -3.14 -3.65
N ILE A 209 -9.22 -4.15 -3.26
CA ILE A 209 -9.24 -4.64 -1.88
C ILE A 209 -7.87 -5.20 -1.51
N LEU A 210 -7.27 -6.01 -2.39
CA LEU A 210 -5.92 -6.55 -2.24
C LEU A 210 -4.87 -5.43 -2.09
N SER A 211 -4.91 -4.42 -2.96
CA SER A 211 -4.00 -3.26 -2.89
C SER A 211 -4.06 -2.57 -1.51
N ARG A 212 -5.26 -2.37 -0.94
CA ARG A 212 -5.39 -1.78 0.41
C ARG A 212 -4.84 -2.66 1.52
N LYS A 213 -5.07 -3.97 1.42
CA LYS A 213 -4.62 -4.95 2.44
C LYS A 213 -3.11 -5.09 2.48
N MET A 214 -2.48 -5.09 1.31
CA MET A 214 -1.04 -5.20 1.17
C MET A 214 -0.33 -3.84 1.29
N ASP A 215 -1.06 -2.74 1.07
CA ASP A 215 -0.54 -1.39 0.85
C ASP A 215 0.47 -1.30 -0.31
N LEU A 216 0.36 -2.22 -1.28
CA LEU A 216 1.20 -2.31 -2.48
C LEU A 216 0.44 -1.87 -3.74
N PRO A 217 1.16 -1.38 -4.77
CA PRO A 217 0.59 -1.18 -6.10
C PRO A 217 0.08 -2.49 -6.70
N VAL A 218 -1.11 -2.45 -7.31
CA VAL A 218 -1.70 -3.60 -8.03
C VAL A 218 -2.11 -3.13 -9.42
N ILE A 219 -1.38 -3.57 -10.44
CA ILE A 219 -1.71 -3.29 -11.84
C ILE A 219 -2.79 -4.28 -12.28
N ASN A 220 -3.95 -3.74 -12.67
CA ASN A 220 -5.08 -4.53 -13.13
C ASN A 220 -5.14 -4.55 -14.67
N LEU A 221 -4.58 -5.59 -15.27
CA LEU A 221 -4.62 -5.86 -16.72
C LEU A 221 -5.69 -6.90 -17.06
N ALA A 222 -6.87 -6.78 -16.44
CA ALA A 222 -7.98 -7.65 -16.73
C ALA A 222 -8.97 -7.03 -17.73
N PHE A 223 -9.48 -7.85 -18.64
CA PHE A 223 -10.32 -7.43 -19.76
C PHE A 223 -11.56 -8.33 -19.88
N SER A 224 -12.73 -7.74 -19.66
CA SER A 224 -14.02 -8.43 -19.66
C SER A 224 -14.27 -9.21 -20.94
N GLY A 225 -14.42 -10.54 -20.80
CA GLY A 225 -14.61 -11.48 -21.92
C GLY A 225 -13.42 -11.62 -22.86
N ASN A 226 -12.26 -11.04 -22.51
CA ASN A 226 -11.13 -10.86 -23.41
C ASN A 226 -9.77 -11.13 -22.74
N GLY A 227 -9.75 -11.88 -21.63
CA GLY A 227 -8.52 -12.29 -20.95
C GLY A 227 -8.09 -13.76 -21.14
N PRO A 228 -8.07 -14.37 -22.34
CA PRO A 228 -7.72 -15.79 -22.51
C PRO A 228 -6.21 -16.05 -22.69
N LEU A 229 -5.34 -15.22 -22.09
CA LEU A 229 -3.88 -15.38 -22.04
C LEU A 229 -3.22 -15.44 -23.42
N GLU A 230 -3.59 -14.50 -24.30
CA GLU A 230 -2.96 -14.38 -25.61
C GLU A 230 -1.49 -13.97 -25.52
N LYS A 231 -0.72 -14.43 -26.51
CA LYS A 231 0.71 -14.18 -26.65
C LYS A 231 1.06 -12.71 -26.53
N GLU A 232 0.32 -11.85 -27.23
CA GLU A 232 0.61 -10.42 -27.31
C GLU A 232 0.43 -9.71 -25.97
N MET A 233 -0.56 -10.13 -25.17
CA MET A 233 -0.75 -9.61 -23.82
C MET A 233 0.31 -10.13 -22.85
N VAL A 234 0.65 -11.42 -22.95
CA VAL A 234 1.72 -12.03 -22.14
C VAL A 234 3.07 -11.36 -22.43
N ASP A 235 3.38 -11.08 -23.69
CA ASP A 235 4.62 -10.42 -24.11
C ASP A 235 4.74 -9.03 -23.51
N LEU A 236 3.64 -8.27 -23.50
CA LEU A 236 3.56 -6.98 -22.81
C LEU A 236 3.77 -7.16 -21.30
N ILE A 237 3.03 -8.07 -20.65
CA ILE A 237 3.15 -8.29 -19.20
C ILE A 237 4.58 -8.67 -18.79
N SER A 238 5.26 -9.48 -19.62
CA SER A 238 6.61 -9.96 -19.35
C SER A 238 7.70 -8.88 -19.31
N GLU A 239 7.40 -7.66 -19.77
CA GLU A 239 8.35 -6.54 -19.74
C GLU A 239 8.24 -5.68 -18.48
N LEU A 240 7.21 -5.89 -17.65
CA LEU A 240 6.97 -5.12 -16.44
C LEU A 240 7.90 -5.56 -15.31
N ASP A 241 8.54 -4.60 -14.62
CA ASP A 241 9.24 -4.85 -13.37
C ASP A 241 8.22 -4.97 -12.24
N ALA A 242 7.81 -6.21 -11.93
CA ALA A 242 6.77 -6.52 -10.96
C ALA A 242 7.34 -7.22 -9.72
N ALA A 243 6.59 -7.27 -8.62
CA ALA A 243 6.88 -8.14 -7.49
C ALA A 243 6.48 -9.59 -7.77
N MET A 244 5.39 -9.76 -8.53
CA MET A 244 4.90 -11.05 -9.03
C MET A 244 3.84 -10.85 -10.11
N VAL A 245 3.53 -11.92 -10.84
CA VAL A 245 2.45 -11.97 -11.83
C VAL A 245 1.38 -12.97 -11.39
N VAL A 246 0.11 -12.58 -11.53
CA VAL A 246 -1.07 -13.40 -11.25
C VAL A 246 -1.87 -13.61 -12.54
N TYR A 247 -2.10 -14.87 -12.89
CA TYR A 247 -2.94 -15.27 -14.03
C TYR A 247 -4.28 -15.83 -13.55
N ASP A 248 -5.30 -14.98 -13.52
CA ASP A 248 -6.71 -15.29 -13.19
C ASP A 248 -7.58 -15.18 -14.46
N CYS A 249 -7.36 -16.10 -15.39
CA CYS A 249 -7.76 -15.95 -16.80
C CYS A 249 -8.68 -17.06 -17.34
N LEU A 250 -8.79 -18.19 -16.64
CA LEU A 250 -9.51 -19.38 -17.12
C LEU A 250 -10.98 -19.11 -17.51
N PRO A 251 -11.79 -18.29 -16.81
CA PRO A 251 -13.18 -18.06 -17.18
C PRO A 251 -13.41 -17.51 -18.61
N ASN A 252 -12.38 -16.99 -19.29
CA ASN A 252 -12.49 -16.53 -20.68
C ASN A 252 -11.96 -17.52 -21.72
N MET A 253 -11.60 -18.75 -21.32
CA MET A 253 -11.05 -19.77 -22.20
C MET A 253 -12.03 -20.89 -22.57
N GLY A 254 -13.30 -20.80 -22.16
CA GLY A 254 -14.29 -21.89 -22.35
C GLY A 254 -14.49 -22.34 -23.81
N TYR A 255 -14.27 -21.45 -24.78
CA TYR A 255 -14.38 -21.75 -26.22
C TYR A 255 -13.13 -22.41 -26.81
N LEU A 256 -12.02 -22.46 -26.08
CA LEU A 256 -10.76 -23.07 -26.53
C LEU A 256 -10.76 -24.58 -26.28
N THR A 257 -10.06 -25.30 -27.14
CA THR A 257 -9.72 -26.71 -26.91
C THR A 257 -8.80 -26.86 -25.69
N THR A 258 -8.73 -28.07 -25.12
CA THR A 258 -7.85 -28.36 -23.98
C THR A 258 -6.37 -28.10 -24.32
N ASP A 259 -5.93 -28.43 -25.54
CA ASP A 259 -4.54 -28.23 -25.95
C ASP A 259 -4.21 -26.74 -26.15
N GLU A 260 -5.16 -25.93 -26.62
CA GLU A 260 -4.98 -24.47 -26.69
C GLU A 260 -4.85 -23.87 -25.29
N VAL A 261 -5.69 -24.29 -24.32
CA VAL A 261 -5.59 -23.84 -22.92
C VAL A 261 -4.21 -24.19 -22.36
N LYS A 262 -3.76 -25.44 -22.54
CA LYS A 262 -2.42 -25.88 -22.09
C LYS A 262 -1.31 -25.05 -22.74
N SER A 263 -1.38 -24.85 -24.04
CA SER A 263 -0.36 -24.12 -24.80
C SER A 263 -0.27 -22.67 -24.35
N ARG A 264 -1.41 -22.00 -24.09
CA ARG A 264 -1.43 -20.63 -23.59
C ARG A 264 -0.93 -20.53 -22.15
N THR A 265 -1.33 -21.45 -21.27
CA THR A 265 -0.81 -21.49 -19.89
C THR A 265 0.71 -21.71 -19.88
N ALA A 266 1.21 -22.65 -20.69
CA ALA A 266 2.64 -22.91 -20.80
C ALA A 266 3.40 -21.69 -21.34
N TYR A 267 2.85 -21.03 -22.37
CA TYR A 267 3.43 -19.81 -22.92
C TYR A 267 3.49 -18.69 -21.88
N GLY A 268 2.38 -18.43 -21.19
CA GLY A 268 2.27 -17.44 -20.11
C GLY A 268 3.34 -17.58 -19.05
N ILE A 269 3.74 -18.81 -18.72
CA ILE A 269 4.82 -19.09 -17.76
C ILE A 269 6.20 -18.92 -18.41
N SER A 270 6.40 -19.50 -19.59
CA SER A 270 7.70 -19.48 -20.28
C SER A 270 8.15 -18.07 -20.66
N ALA A 271 7.24 -17.20 -21.10
CA ALA A 271 7.56 -15.82 -21.50
C ALA A 271 8.05 -14.97 -20.31
N ILE A 272 7.49 -15.18 -19.10
CA ILE A 272 8.03 -14.57 -17.88
C ILE A 272 9.41 -15.14 -17.59
N ARG A 273 9.57 -16.47 -17.61
CA ARG A 273 10.84 -17.15 -17.32
C ARG A 273 11.98 -16.82 -18.29
N GLU A 274 11.67 -16.44 -19.52
CA GLU A 274 12.66 -15.98 -20.49
C GLU A 274 13.30 -14.64 -20.08
N LYS A 275 12.56 -13.80 -19.35
CA LYS A 275 13.00 -12.46 -18.97
C LYS A 275 13.32 -12.32 -17.49
N SER A 276 12.73 -13.15 -16.62
CA SER A 276 12.79 -12.97 -15.18
C SER A 276 12.41 -14.21 -14.36
N ASP A 277 12.95 -14.27 -13.13
CA ASP A 277 12.63 -15.29 -12.12
C ASP A 277 11.45 -14.90 -11.22
N LEU A 278 10.67 -13.88 -11.59
CA LEU A 278 9.55 -13.40 -10.78
C LEU A 278 8.56 -14.51 -10.41
N PRO A 279 8.00 -14.50 -9.19
CA PRO A 279 6.95 -15.42 -8.82
C PRO A 279 5.74 -15.33 -9.75
N ILE A 280 5.20 -16.49 -10.14
CA ILE A 280 4.01 -16.62 -10.96
C ILE A 280 2.96 -17.38 -10.18
N LEU A 281 1.77 -16.80 -10.02
CA LEU A 281 0.60 -17.44 -9.45
C LEU A 281 -0.42 -17.73 -10.56
N ILE A 282 -0.67 -19.00 -10.85
CA ILE A 282 -1.82 -19.41 -11.65
C ILE A 282 -3.03 -19.65 -10.75
N VAL A 283 -4.23 -19.35 -11.23
CA VAL A 283 -5.46 -19.48 -10.43
C VAL A 283 -6.49 -20.32 -11.16
N ASP A 284 -7.13 -21.22 -10.40
CA ASP A 284 -8.26 -22.00 -10.90
C ASP A 284 -9.49 -21.10 -11.18
N HIS A 285 -10.30 -21.55 -12.12
CA HIS A 285 -11.67 -21.07 -12.28
C HIS A 285 -12.48 -21.43 -11.03
N ILE A 286 -13.21 -20.45 -10.49
CA ILE A 286 -14.04 -20.65 -9.28
C ILE A 286 -15.25 -21.59 -9.43
N GLY A 287 -15.48 -22.15 -10.62
CA GLY A 287 -16.73 -22.81 -11.00
C GLY A 287 -17.94 -21.86 -11.11
N TYR A 288 -18.86 -22.19 -12.03
CA TYR A 288 -20.12 -21.48 -12.17
C TYR A 288 -21.10 -21.82 -11.03
N ARG A 289 -21.86 -20.83 -10.56
CA ARG A 289 -22.84 -21.03 -9.46
C ARG A 289 -23.97 -21.97 -9.83
N ASN A 290 -24.31 -22.10 -11.11
CA ASN A 290 -25.33 -23.03 -11.59
C ASN A 290 -24.80 -24.45 -11.88
N ALA A 291 -23.54 -24.77 -11.57
CA ALA A 291 -22.92 -26.05 -11.92
C ALA A 291 -23.63 -27.29 -11.31
N GLY A 292 -24.30 -27.14 -10.17
CA GLY A 292 -25.10 -28.22 -9.56
C GLY A 292 -26.35 -28.60 -10.39
N MET A 293 -26.81 -27.72 -11.26
CA MET A 293 -28.00 -27.90 -12.10
C MET A 293 -27.71 -27.83 -13.60
N ASN A 294 -26.47 -27.52 -13.98
CA ASN A 294 -26.04 -27.39 -15.37
C ASN A 294 -24.72 -28.14 -15.58
N ILE A 295 -24.83 -29.32 -16.21
CA ILE A 295 -23.68 -30.20 -16.44
C ILE A 295 -22.63 -29.57 -17.36
N HIS A 296 -23.04 -28.80 -18.37
CA HIS A 296 -22.11 -28.13 -19.27
C HIS A 296 -21.28 -27.05 -18.57
N SER A 297 -21.91 -26.26 -17.68
CA SER A 297 -21.19 -25.30 -16.83
C SER A 297 -20.12 -26.01 -15.98
N LYS A 298 -20.50 -27.13 -15.35
CA LYS A 298 -19.58 -27.92 -14.52
C LYS A 298 -18.41 -28.45 -15.34
N GLU A 299 -18.70 -29.19 -16.42
CA GLU A 299 -17.70 -29.80 -17.30
C GLU A 299 -16.76 -28.75 -17.91
N SER A 300 -17.29 -27.59 -18.29
CA SER A 300 -16.47 -26.50 -18.83
C SER A 300 -15.46 -25.97 -17.81
N ALA A 301 -15.88 -25.67 -16.58
CA ALA A 301 -14.98 -25.17 -15.55
C ALA A 301 -13.95 -26.23 -15.13
N ASP A 302 -14.39 -27.47 -14.92
CA ASP A 302 -13.53 -28.59 -14.52
C ASP A 302 -12.45 -28.85 -15.58
N ARG A 303 -12.83 -28.87 -16.87
CA ARG A 303 -11.88 -29.07 -17.98
C ARG A 303 -10.77 -28.01 -17.99
N LEU A 304 -11.10 -26.74 -17.76
CA LEU A 304 -10.13 -25.65 -17.74
C LEU A 304 -9.18 -25.76 -16.56
N ASN A 305 -9.70 -26.08 -15.37
CA ASN A 305 -8.88 -26.29 -14.17
C ASN A 305 -7.92 -27.48 -14.36
N ILE A 306 -8.41 -28.60 -14.88
CA ILE A 306 -7.59 -29.79 -15.18
C ILE A 306 -6.49 -29.43 -16.18
N ALA A 307 -6.83 -28.78 -17.30
CA ALA A 307 -5.87 -28.42 -18.33
C ALA A 307 -4.74 -27.51 -17.81
N SER A 308 -5.09 -26.47 -17.04
CA SER A 308 -4.12 -25.55 -16.44
C SER A 308 -3.23 -26.26 -15.42
N ARG A 309 -3.82 -27.11 -14.58
CA ARG A 309 -3.12 -27.89 -13.56
C ARG A 309 -2.13 -28.88 -14.15
N GLU A 310 -2.48 -29.56 -15.23
CA GLU A 310 -1.55 -30.49 -15.91
C GLU A 310 -0.26 -29.78 -16.39
N VAL A 311 -0.39 -28.53 -16.87
CA VAL A 311 0.77 -27.72 -17.25
C VAL A 311 1.60 -27.35 -16.02
N TYR A 312 0.95 -26.89 -14.94
CA TYR A 312 1.62 -26.58 -13.69
C TYR A 312 2.38 -27.77 -13.13
N ASP A 313 1.72 -28.92 -12.98
CA ASP A 313 2.31 -30.14 -12.43
C ASP A 313 3.50 -30.60 -13.29
N SER A 314 3.38 -30.52 -14.62
CA SER A 314 4.47 -30.82 -15.55
C SER A 314 5.68 -29.89 -15.37
N LEU A 315 5.45 -28.57 -15.28
CA LEU A 315 6.52 -27.59 -15.12
C LEU A 315 7.18 -27.67 -13.72
N LYS A 316 6.39 -27.95 -12.68
CA LYS A 316 6.92 -28.23 -11.34
C LYS A 316 7.79 -29.48 -11.34
N ALA A 317 7.36 -30.55 -11.99
CA ALA A 317 8.15 -31.77 -12.14
C ALA A 317 9.44 -31.54 -12.96
N ALA A 318 9.41 -30.61 -13.91
CA ALA A 318 10.58 -30.17 -14.67
C ALA A 318 11.50 -29.21 -13.89
N GLY A 319 11.18 -28.87 -12.64
CA GLY A 319 12.02 -28.05 -11.77
C GLY A 319 11.84 -26.54 -11.93
N VAL A 320 10.76 -26.07 -12.57
CA VAL A 320 10.45 -24.64 -12.63
C VAL A 320 10.17 -24.11 -11.21
N LYS A 321 11.01 -23.16 -10.79
CA LYS A 321 10.93 -22.51 -9.47
C LYS A 321 9.91 -21.37 -9.46
N ASP A 322 9.52 -20.95 -8.26
CA ASP A 322 8.67 -19.77 -8.01
C ASP A 322 7.38 -19.73 -8.85
N LEU A 323 6.83 -20.92 -9.06
CA LEU A 323 5.56 -21.18 -9.71
C LEU A 323 4.61 -21.75 -8.66
N TYR A 324 3.46 -21.09 -8.50
CA TYR A 324 2.46 -21.35 -7.47
C TYR A 324 1.08 -21.49 -8.09
N HIS A 325 0.18 -22.18 -7.36
CA HIS A 325 -1.18 -22.44 -7.79
C HIS A 325 -2.17 -22.11 -6.66
N LEU A 326 -3.14 -21.24 -6.93
CA LEU A 326 -4.28 -21.03 -6.06
C LEU A 326 -5.44 -21.92 -6.53
N HIS A 327 -5.70 -22.96 -5.77
CA HIS A 327 -6.76 -23.92 -6.05
C HIS A 327 -8.15 -23.36 -5.77
N GLN A 328 -9.14 -23.79 -6.56
CA GLN A 328 -10.54 -23.38 -6.41
C GLN A 328 -11.05 -23.55 -4.97
N ASP A 329 -10.79 -24.71 -4.37
CA ASP A 329 -11.26 -25.04 -3.02
C ASP A 329 -10.64 -24.16 -1.93
N SER A 330 -9.46 -23.59 -2.18
CA SER A 330 -8.78 -22.69 -1.23
C SER A 330 -9.38 -21.28 -1.20
N ILE A 331 -10.19 -20.93 -2.20
CA ILE A 331 -10.89 -19.64 -2.25
C ILE A 331 -12.10 -19.66 -1.31
N HIS A 332 -12.68 -20.84 -1.05
CA HIS A 332 -13.90 -20.99 -0.24
C HIS A 332 -15.04 -20.07 -0.71
N PHE A 333 -15.25 -20.02 -2.03
CA PHE A 333 -16.17 -19.07 -2.64
C PHE A 333 -17.63 -19.36 -2.24
N PRO A 334 -18.39 -18.38 -1.73
CA PRO A 334 -19.73 -18.60 -1.22
C PRO A 334 -20.76 -18.78 -2.35
N ASP A 335 -21.83 -19.53 -2.07
CA ASP A 335 -22.89 -19.79 -3.04
C ASP A 335 -23.59 -18.49 -3.49
N ASP A 336 -23.90 -17.60 -2.54
CA ASP A 336 -24.47 -16.28 -2.80
C ASP A 336 -23.41 -15.23 -3.17
N GLY A 337 -22.20 -15.66 -3.58
CA GLY A 337 -21.06 -14.78 -3.85
C GLY A 337 -21.10 -14.07 -5.20
N CYS A 338 -22.08 -14.35 -6.07
CA CYS A 338 -22.18 -13.77 -7.41
C CYS A 338 -23.49 -13.03 -7.64
N VAL A 339 -23.47 -12.04 -8.55
CA VAL A 339 -24.69 -11.37 -9.06
C VAL A 339 -25.36 -12.24 -10.13
N ASP A 340 -24.59 -13.02 -10.87
CA ASP A 340 -25.04 -14.00 -11.84
C ASP A 340 -24.34 -15.34 -11.60
N ASN A 341 -24.18 -16.18 -12.64
CA ASN A 341 -23.54 -17.48 -12.48
C ASN A 341 -22.02 -17.42 -12.29
N ILE A 342 -21.36 -16.27 -12.43
CA ILE A 342 -19.89 -16.19 -12.43
C ILE A 342 -19.29 -14.91 -11.87
N HIS A 343 -19.97 -13.77 -12.00
CA HIS A 343 -19.44 -12.46 -11.61
C HIS A 343 -19.67 -12.19 -10.13
N PRO A 344 -18.61 -12.02 -9.32
CA PRO A 344 -18.75 -11.80 -7.90
C PRO A 344 -19.51 -10.51 -7.57
N ASN A 345 -20.37 -10.57 -6.56
CA ASN A 345 -20.83 -9.38 -5.83
C ASN A 345 -19.76 -8.99 -4.78
N ASP A 346 -20.03 -8.00 -3.94
CA ASP A 346 -19.05 -7.54 -2.94
C ASP A 346 -18.62 -8.63 -1.94
N LEU A 347 -19.51 -9.58 -1.59
CA LEU A 347 -19.16 -10.72 -0.74
C LEU A 347 -18.13 -11.62 -1.45
N GLY A 348 -18.39 -11.97 -2.70
CA GLY A 348 -17.45 -12.77 -3.49
C GLY A 348 -16.14 -12.03 -3.77
N MET A 349 -16.18 -10.71 -4.02
CA MET A 349 -14.97 -9.90 -4.22
C MET A 349 -14.09 -9.88 -2.97
N GLN A 350 -14.69 -9.78 -1.78
CA GLN A 350 -13.96 -9.84 -0.51
C GLN A 350 -13.29 -11.20 -0.33
N VAL A 351 -14.01 -12.30 -0.60
CA VAL A 351 -13.48 -13.67 -0.50
C VAL A 351 -12.33 -13.90 -1.48
N TYR A 352 -12.42 -13.39 -2.72
CA TYR A 352 -11.28 -13.36 -3.64
C TYR A 352 -10.10 -12.63 -2.99
N ALA A 353 -10.29 -11.38 -2.56
CA ALA A 353 -9.20 -10.58 -2.03
C ALA A 353 -8.50 -11.24 -0.83
N ASP A 354 -9.24 -11.91 0.05
CA ASP A 354 -8.70 -12.63 1.22
C ASP A 354 -7.88 -13.86 0.80
N ALA A 355 -8.37 -14.66 -0.14
CA ALA A 355 -7.66 -15.84 -0.64
C ALA A 355 -6.35 -15.45 -1.34
N TYR A 356 -6.40 -14.38 -2.15
CA TYR A 356 -5.23 -13.86 -2.86
C TYR A 356 -4.25 -13.20 -1.90
N GLU A 357 -4.70 -12.39 -0.93
CA GLU A 357 -3.81 -11.83 0.11
C GLU A 357 -3.05 -12.94 0.83
N LYS A 358 -3.74 -14.00 1.26
CA LYS A 358 -3.10 -15.12 1.97
C LYS A 358 -2.01 -15.78 1.13
N MET A 359 -2.29 -16.07 -0.14
CA MET A 359 -1.34 -16.70 -1.05
C MET A 359 -0.17 -15.77 -1.38
N ILE A 360 -0.45 -14.49 -1.66
CA ILE A 360 0.57 -13.51 -2.04
C ILE A 360 1.50 -13.20 -0.86
N ARG A 361 0.99 -13.09 0.37
CA ARG A 361 1.84 -12.94 1.57
C ARG A 361 2.78 -14.12 1.75
N LEU A 362 2.34 -15.33 1.42
CA LEU A 362 3.20 -16.52 1.44
C LEU A 362 4.29 -16.42 0.37
N ILE A 363 3.92 -16.08 -0.86
CA ILE A 363 4.83 -15.98 -2.01
C ILE A 363 5.88 -14.89 -1.82
N LEU A 364 5.46 -13.71 -1.36
CA LEU A 364 6.35 -12.55 -1.19
C LEU A 364 7.06 -12.52 0.17
N HIS A 365 6.88 -13.55 1.00
CA HIS A 365 7.44 -13.60 2.36
C HIS A 365 7.08 -12.35 3.19
N MET A 366 5.78 -12.03 3.21
CA MET A 366 5.19 -10.89 3.92
C MET A 366 4.08 -11.33 4.90
N PRO A 367 4.36 -12.24 5.85
CA PRO A 367 3.35 -12.68 6.82
C PRO A 367 2.82 -11.48 7.64
N ALA A 368 1.57 -11.58 8.08
CA ALA A 368 0.99 -10.62 9.01
C ALA A 368 0.46 -11.39 10.23
N GLY A 369 0.78 -10.90 11.42
CA GLY A 369 0.29 -11.47 12.67
C GLY A 369 -1.10 -10.95 13.06
N ASN A 370 -1.53 -11.35 14.26
CA ASN A 370 -2.87 -11.04 14.76
C ASN A 370 -2.92 -9.83 15.72
N SER A 371 -1.76 -9.29 16.12
CA SER A 371 -1.65 -8.12 17.01
C SER A 371 -1.30 -6.85 16.23
N ALA A 372 -1.49 -5.68 16.83
CA ALA A 372 -1.14 -4.41 16.19
C ALA A 372 0.36 -4.33 15.85
N THR A 373 1.23 -4.83 16.73
CA THR A 373 2.69 -4.80 16.59
C THR A 373 3.23 -5.77 15.53
N THR A 374 2.40 -6.70 15.04
CA THR A 374 2.77 -7.73 14.05
C THR A 374 2.07 -7.54 12.70
N ARG A 375 1.39 -6.40 12.50
CA ARG A 375 0.66 -6.08 11.26
C ARG A 375 1.28 -4.85 10.59
N PRO A 376 1.88 -4.96 9.40
CA PRO A 376 2.53 -3.84 8.73
C PRO A 376 1.54 -2.71 8.49
N VAL A 377 1.92 -1.48 8.83
CA VAL A 377 1.09 -0.28 8.61
C VAL A 377 1.97 0.94 8.36
N SER A 378 1.56 1.80 7.43
CA SER A 378 2.20 3.10 7.20
C SER A 378 1.81 4.12 8.28
N GLN A 379 2.45 5.29 8.29
CA GLN A 379 2.12 6.37 9.21
C GLN A 379 2.39 7.75 8.61
N ARG A 380 1.76 8.78 9.17
CA ARG A 380 2.01 10.19 8.84
C ARG A 380 1.76 11.09 10.05
N ARG A 381 2.48 10.87 11.15
CA ARG A 381 2.26 11.57 12.43
C ARG A 381 2.93 12.93 12.55
N GLU A 382 4.01 13.19 11.80
CA GLU A 382 4.73 14.48 11.84
C GLU A 382 5.10 15.08 10.46
N PRO A 383 4.14 15.24 9.54
CA PRO A 383 4.41 15.82 8.21
C PRO A 383 4.92 17.26 8.22
N ASP A 384 4.83 17.98 9.35
CA ASP A 384 5.44 19.30 9.52
C ASP A 384 6.98 19.23 9.61
N ILE A 385 7.54 18.07 9.94
CA ILE A 385 8.99 17.82 9.99
C ILE A 385 9.44 17.10 8.71
N TYR A 386 8.76 16.02 8.33
CA TYR A 386 9.09 15.25 7.13
C TYR A 386 7.91 14.41 6.64
N GLU A 387 7.85 14.14 5.32
CA GLU A 387 6.87 13.22 4.75
C GLU A 387 7.38 11.77 4.82
N TRP A 388 6.70 10.92 5.58
CA TRP A 388 7.17 9.56 5.92
C TRP A 388 7.41 8.67 4.70
N LYS A 389 6.44 8.59 3.77
CA LYS A 389 6.59 7.81 2.53
C LYS A 389 7.68 8.37 1.65
N LYS A 390 7.77 9.71 1.52
CA LYS A 390 8.84 10.35 0.74
C LYS A 390 10.21 9.98 1.31
N ARG A 391 10.39 10.06 2.64
CA ARG A 391 11.63 9.66 3.30
C ARG A 391 11.97 8.20 3.01
N HIS A 392 11.01 7.29 3.15
CA HIS A 392 11.21 5.88 2.81
C HIS A 392 11.69 5.72 1.35
N HIS A 393 11.04 6.37 0.39
CA HIS A 393 11.45 6.31 -1.03
C HIS A 393 12.81 6.96 -1.30
N ASP A 394 13.14 8.07 -0.62
CA ASP A 394 14.46 8.69 -0.70
C ASP A 394 15.55 7.73 -0.17
N LYS A 395 15.26 6.95 0.88
CA LYS A 395 16.16 5.92 1.42
C LYS A 395 16.33 4.76 0.46
N LEU A 396 15.26 4.27 -0.16
CA LEU A 396 15.35 3.23 -1.20
C LEU A 396 16.23 3.69 -2.38
N ALA A 397 16.02 4.92 -2.86
CA ALA A 397 16.83 5.48 -3.93
C ALA A 397 18.32 5.61 -3.54
N ALA A 398 18.61 5.99 -2.30
CA ALA A 398 19.98 6.04 -1.78
C ALA A 398 20.62 4.65 -1.67
N ILE A 399 19.87 3.63 -1.25
CA ILE A 399 20.32 2.22 -1.20
C ILE A 399 20.64 1.70 -2.60
N GLU A 400 19.79 2.01 -3.58
CA GLU A 400 20.00 1.61 -4.97
C GLU A 400 21.28 2.23 -5.54
N LEU A 401 21.52 3.52 -5.25
CA LEU A 401 22.71 4.23 -5.69
C LEU A 401 23.98 3.74 -4.99
N ASN A 402 23.91 3.48 -3.69
CA ASN A 402 25.04 3.03 -2.88
C ASN A 402 24.59 2.01 -1.82
N ARG A 403 24.73 0.73 -2.17
CA ARG A 403 24.28 -0.38 -1.31
C ARG A 403 25.03 -0.37 0.03
N PRO A 404 24.33 -0.26 1.16
CA PRO A 404 25.00 -0.17 2.46
C PRO A 404 25.53 -1.53 2.92
N ARG A 405 26.70 -1.53 3.56
CA ARG A 405 27.25 -2.73 4.22
C ARG A 405 26.67 -2.92 5.62
N LYS A 406 26.33 -1.82 6.31
CA LYS A 406 25.70 -1.85 7.63
C LYS A 406 24.54 -0.88 7.68
N VAL A 407 23.47 -1.25 8.36
CA VAL A 407 22.30 -0.39 8.52
C VAL A 407 21.87 -0.30 9.97
N ILE A 408 21.34 0.85 10.36
CA ILE A 408 20.68 1.05 11.64
C ILE A 408 19.25 1.54 11.42
N ILE A 409 18.29 0.82 11.97
CA ILE A 409 16.86 1.04 11.78
C ILE A 409 16.23 1.41 13.12
N GLY A 410 15.37 2.42 13.12
CA GLY A 410 14.69 2.82 14.34
C GLY A 410 13.69 3.95 14.14
N ASN A 411 13.32 4.56 15.27
CA ASN A 411 12.38 5.67 15.32
C ASN A 411 13.09 7.04 15.29
N SER A 412 12.50 8.05 15.95
CA SER A 412 13.05 9.39 16.13
C SER A 412 14.44 9.43 16.76
N ILE A 413 14.79 8.48 17.63
CA ILE A 413 16.13 8.39 18.22
C ILE A 413 17.17 8.14 17.12
N ILE A 414 16.89 7.23 16.19
CA ILE A 414 17.81 6.98 15.07
C ILE A 414 17.67 8.09 14.01
N HIS A 415 16.46 8.52 13.68
CA HIS A 415 16.20 9.56 12.67
C HIS A 415 16.98 10.85 12.98
N TYR A 416 16.96 11.33 14.23
CA TYR A 416 17.57 12.62 14.59
C TYR A 416 19.06 12.50 14.95
N TRP A 417 19.68 11.34 14.74
CA TRP A 417 21.09 11.14 15.05
C TRP A 417 22.00 11.74 13.99
N ASN A 418 21.72 11.48 12.71
CA ASN A 418 22.52 12.00 11.60
C ASN A 418 21.97 13.34 11.12
N ASP A 419 22.82 14.16 10.51
CA ASP A 419 22.61 15.58 10.19
C ASP A 419 21.61 15.83 9.03
N GLU A 420 20.45 15.18 9.05
CA GLU A 420 19.45 15.31 8.00
C GLU A 420 18.49 16.49 8.27
N PRO A 421 17.97 17.17 7.22
CA PRO A 421 17.15 18.37 7.39
C PRO A 421 15.93 18.13 8.29
N GLY A 422 15.75 18.97 9.30
CA GLY A 422 14.61 18.93 10.23
C GLY A 422 15.04 19.05 11.69
N ARG A 423 15.56 17.96 12.26
CA ARG A 423 15.96 17.89 13.68
C ARG A 423 17.19 17.01 13.88
N THR A 424 18.22 17.56 14.51
CA THR A 424 19.53 16.91 14.70
C THR A 424 19.98 17.00 16.16
N ASN A 425 20.29 15.86 16.78
CA ASN A 425 20.59 15.79 18.20
C ASN A 425 22.01 15.30 18.52
N GLY A 426 22.66 14.56 17.60
CA GLY A 426 23.99 13.98 17.81
C GLY A 426 24.89 13.90 16.56
N PRO A 427 24.97 14.95 15.71
CA PRO A 427 25.68 14.86 14.44
C PRO A 427 27.19 14.61 14.60
N GLU A 428 27.82 14.99 15.71
CA GLU A 428 29.26 14.76 15.93
C GLU A 428 29.57 13.28 16.14
N SER A 429 28.86 12.62 17.06
CA SER A 429 28.99 11.19 17.32
C SER A 429 28.63 10.34 16.11
N TRP A 430 27.64 10.76 15.31
CA TRP A 430 27.34 10.09 14.04
C TRP A 430 28.54 10.14 13.09
N ARG A 431 29.05 11.34 12.81
CA ARG A 431 30.14 11.57 11.85
C ARG A 431 31.47 10.96 12.30
N THR A 432 31.72 10.88 13.60
CA THR A 432 33.01 10.40 14.14
C THR A 432 33.05 8.88 14.35
N LEU A 433 31.89 8.22 14.52
CA LEU A 433 31.83 6.80 14.86
C LEU A 433 30.94 5.99 13.90
N MET A 434 29.69 6.42 13.70
CA MET A 434 28.71 5.65 12.92
C MET A 434 29.02 5.66 11.42
N GLU A 435 29.30 6.83 10.86
CA GLU A 435 29.63 6.99 9.43
C GLU A 435 30.95 6.29 9.06
N PRO A 436 32.07 6.46 9.80
CA PRO A 436 33.29 5.68 9.58
C PRO A 436 33.10 4.18 9.79
N GLY A 437 32.17 3.79 10.67
CA GLY A 437 31.74 2.40 10.87
C GLY A 437 30.97 1.80 9.69
N GLY A 438 30.56 2.63 8.72
CA GLY A 438 29.83 2.23 7.52
C GLY A 438 28.31 2.11 7.68
N PHE A 439 27.74 2.71 8.73
CA PHE A 439 26.30 2.62 9.00
C PHE A 439 25.48 3.59 8.15
N PHE A 440 24.45 3.05 7.52
CA PHE A 440 23.40 3.83 6.87
C PHE A 440 22.18 3.98 7.77
N ASN A 441 21.68 5.21 7.90
CA ASN A 441 20.58 5.56 8.78
C ASN A 441 19.22 5.30 8.10
N LEU A 442 18.46 4.35 8.63
CA LEU A 442 17.08 4.02 8.26
C LEU A 442 16.07 4.42 9.36
N GLY A 443 16.40 5.42 10.17
CA GLY A 443 15.52 5.95 11.20
C GLY A 443 14.38 6.80 10.63
N CYS A 444 13.16 6.59 11.13
CA CYS A 444 11.99 7.42 10.82
C CYS A 444 11.28 7.85 12.11
N GLY A 445 11.13 9.16 12.32
CA GLY A 445 10.44 9.73 13.48
C GLY A 445 9.04 9.15 13.70
N TRP A 446 8.64 8.95 14.96
CA TRP A 446 7.37 8.31 15.37
C TRP A 446 7.17 6.84 15.02
N ASP A 447 8.11 6.19 14.33
CA ASP A 447 7.93 4.78 14.01
C ASP A 447 7.71 3.93 15.26
N ARG A 448 6.73 3.03 15.12
CA ARG A 448 6.48 1.90 16.00
C ARG A 448 7.00 0.62 15.33
N ILE A 449 7.00 -0.49 16.05
CA ILE A 449 7.45 -1.79 15.54
C ILE A 449 6.76 -2.12 14.21
N GLU A 450 5.45 -1.94 14.14
CA GLU A 450 4.65 -2.26 12.96
C GLU A 450 4.89 -1.33 11.76
N ASN A 451 5.44 -0.13 12.00
CA ASN A 451 5.84 0.80 10.94
C ASN A 451 7.15 0.35 10.30
N ILE A 452 8.11 -0.13 11.08
CA ILE A 452 9.33 -0.74 10.53
C ILE A 452 8.98 -2.02 9.76
N LEU A 453 8.05 -2.84 10.27
CA LEU A 453 7.59 -4.03 9.56
C LEU A 453 7.04 -3.69 8.16
N TRP A 454 6.28 -2.60 8.04
CA TRP A 454 5.86 -2.09 6.73
C TRP A 454 7.07 -1.75 5.85
N ARG A 455 8.04 -0.98 6.35
CA ARG A 455 9.20 -0.54 5.56
C ARG A 455 10.10 -1.70 5.13
N VAL A 456 10.23 -2.73 5.97
CA VAL A 456 10.92 -3.99 5.63
C VAL A 456 10.21 -4.73 4.50
N TYR A 457 8.88 -4.74 4.49
CA TYR A 457 8.10 -5.32 3.38
C TYR A 457 8.07 -4.45 2.12
N HIS A 458 8.45 -3.18 2.24
CA HIS A 458 8.49 -2.22 1.13
C HIS A 458 9.94 -1.94 0.67
N GLY A 459 10.88 -2.85 0.96
CA GLY A 459 12.15 -2.92 0.24
C GLY A 459 13.38 -2.35 0.96
N GLU A 460 13.28 -1.84 2.19
CA GLU A 460 14.45 -1.23 2.86
C GLU A 460 15.62 -2.18 3.10
N LEU A 461 15.37 -3.50 3.07
CA LEU A 461 16.37 -4.55 3.26
C LEU A 461 16.51 -5.46 2.04
N ASP A 462 16.00 -5.06 0.87
CA ASP A 462 15.98 -5.90 -0.33
C ASP A 462 17.08 -5.46 -1.32
N GLY A 463 17.60 -6.40 -2.13
CA GLY A 463 18.52 -6.09 -3.23
C GLY A 463 20.00 -5.87 -2.85
N TYR A 464 20.37 -6.05 -1.58
CA TYR A 464 21.76 -6.00 -1.11
C TYR A 464 22.00 -6.96 0.07
N ARG A 465 23.26 -7.18 0.43
CA ARG A 465 23.66 -8.01 1.56
C ARG A 465 24.34 -7.14 2.62
N ALA A 466 23.64 -6.91 3.72
CA ALA A 466 24.20 -6.28 4.91
C ALA A 466 25.10 -7.28 5.65
N GLU A 467 26.20 -6.78 6.19
CA GLU A 467 27.03 -7.49 7.17
C GLU A 467 26.45 -7.33 8.58
N GLU A 468 25.74 -6.22 8.81
CA GLU A 468 25.22 -5.88 10.11
C GLU A 468 23.92 -5.09 10.01
N VAL A 469 22.94 -5.47 10.82
CA VAL A 469 21.68 -4.74 11.02
C VAL A 469 21.52 -4.43 12.50
N ILE A 470 21.41 -3.15 12.84
CA ILE A 470 21.08 -2.70 14.19
C ILE A 470 19.61 -2.29 14.23
N LEU A 471 18.84 -2.87 15.14
CA LEU A 471 17.46 -2.46 15.42
C LEU A 471 17.36 -1.76 16.78
N MET A 472 16.82 -0.54 16.77
CA MET A 472 16.46 0.22 17.99
C MET A 472 15.04 0.78 17.86
N ILE A 473 14.06 0.04 18.36
CA ILE A 473 12.62 0.37 18.23
C ILE A 473 11.84 -0.06 19.47
N GLY A 474 10.61 0.46 19.62
CA GLY A 474 9.67 0.06 20.69
C GLY A 474 9.31 1.19 21.66
N THR A 475 10.08 2.27 21.75
CA THR A 475 9.78 3.40 22.68
C THR A 475 8.41 4.04 22.44
N ASN A 476 7.96 4.09 21.17
CA ASN A 476 6.65 4.62 20.77
C ASN A 476 5.49 3.64 20.97
N ASN A 477 5.80 2.38 21.32
CA ASN A 477 4.80 1.36 21.67
C ASN A 477 4.52 1.33 23.19
N ILE A 478 5.41 1.88 24.03
CA ILE A 478 5.29 1.85 25.50
C ILE A 478 3.92 2.37 25.96
N GLY A 479 3.45 3.51 25.45
CA GLY A 479 2.15 4.06 25.86
C GLY A 479 0.91 3.34 25.31
N LEU A 480 1.08 2.36 24.41
CA LEU A 480 0.00 1.83 23.58
C LEU A 480 -0.18 0.32 23.68
N ASN A 481 0.90 -0.41 23.98
CA ASN A 481 0.95 -1.86 23.94
C ASN A 481 1.43 -2.42 25.26
N SER A 482 1.01 -3.65 25.56
CA SER A 482 1.55 -4.45 26.66
C SER A 482 2.99 -4.90 26.36
N ASP A 483 3.73 -5.27 27.41
CA ASP A 483 5.11 -5.77 27.27
C ASP A 483 5.15 -7.03 26.40
N LYS A 484 4.17 -7.92 26.57
CA LYS A 484 4.00 -9.11 25.72
C LYS A 484 3.86 -8.76 24.24
N GLU A 485 2.96 -7.83 23.89
CA GLU A 485 2.78 -7.40 22.49
C GLU A 485 4.04 -6.75 21.91
N ILE A 486 4.81 -6.02 22.72
CA ILE A 486 6.08 -5.41 22.30
C ILE A 486 7.12 -6.50 22.02
N VAL A 487 7.30 -7.47 22.92
CA VAL A 487 8.26 -8.57 22.74
C VAL A 487 7.87 -9.44 21.54
N GLU A 488 6.60 -9.82 21.41
CA GLU A 488 6.08 -10.57 20.27
C GLU A 488 6.27 -9.81 18.94
N GLY A 489 6.01 -8.50 18.95
CA GLY A 489 6.22 -7.63 17.80
C GLY A 489 7.69 -7.54 17.37
N LEU A 490 8.59 -7.35 18.34
CA LEU A 490 10.03 -7.31 18.10
C LEU A 490 10.54 -8.64 17.53
N GLN A 491 10.16 -9.77 18.13
CA GLN A 491 10.52 -11.09 17.66
C GLN A 491 10.03 -11.34 16.22
N PHE A 492 8.77 -10.95 15.94
CA PHE A 492 8.19 -11.07 14.60
C PHE A 492 8.98 -10.24 13.59
N LEU A 493 9.24 -8.97 13.89
CA LEU A 493 10.00 -8.07 13.03
C LEU A 493 11.43 -8.58 12.79
N LEU A 494 12.15 -8.98 13.85
CA LEU A 494 13.52 -9.49 13.75
C LEU A 494 13.60 -10.78 12.94
N THR A 495 12.56 -11.62 12.99
CA THR A 495 12.45 -12.79 12.11
C THR A 495 12.33 -12.36 10.63
N GLN A 496 11.57 -11.31 10.33
CA GLN A 496 11.45 -10.80 8.96
C GLN A 496 12.73 -10.12 8.45
N ILE A 497 13.47 -9.46 9.35
CA ILE A 497 14.80 -8.91 9.06
C ILE A 497 15.78 -10.05 8.77
N THR A 498 15.82 -11.08 9.62
CA THR A 498 16.69 -12.27 9.43
C THR A 498 16.39 -12.98 8.11
N ALA A 499 15.12 -13.10 7.72
CA ALA A 499 14.74 -13.72 6.46
C ALA A 499 15.27 -12.96 5.22
N ARG A 500 15.39 -11.64 5.30
CA ARG A 500 15.89 -10.77 4.20
C ARG A 500 17.40 -10.59 4.23
N GLN A 501 18.00 -10.63 5.41
CA GLN A 501 19.43 -10.44 5.64
C GLN A 501 20.00 -11.63 6.43
N PRO A 502 19.99 -12.86 5.86
CA PRO A 502 20.34 -14.08 6.58
C PRO A 502 21.81 -14.17 7.00
N ASP A 503 22.69 -13.44 6.30
CA ASP A 503 24.13 -13.42 6.57
C ASP A 503 24.53 -12.27 7.53
N ALA A 504 23.60 -11.37 7.87
CA ALA A 504 23.90 -10.20 8.68
C ALA A 504 23.98 -10.55 10.17
N VAL A 505 24.93 -9.94 10.88
CA VAL A 505 24.90 -9.89 12.34
C VAL A 505 23.76 -8.99 12.78
N LEU A 506 22.77 -9.55 13.47
CA LEU A 506 21.61 -8.81 13.96
C LEU A 506 21.84 -8.37 15.41
N LYS A 507 21.89 -7.06 15.63
CA LYS A 507 22.00 -6.44 16.96
C LYS A 507 20.69 -5.79 17.36
N VAL A 508 20.21 -6.08 18.56
CA VAL A 508 18.99 -5.53 19.14
C VAL A 508 19.39 -4.62 20.28
N VAL A 509 19.16 -3.33 20.13
CA VAL A 509 19.39 -2.39 21.22
C VAL A 509 18.15 -2.35 22.09
N GLY A 510 18.34 -2.52 23.40
CA GLY A 510 17.27 -2.34 24.38
C GLY A 510 16.60 -0.98 24.22
N ILE A 511 15.32 -0.90 24.60
CA ILE A 511 14.61 0.37 24.59
C ILE A 511 15.34 1.32 25.54
N LEU A 512 15.78 2.47 25.03
CA LEU A 512 16.49 3.45 25.85
C LEU A 512 15.57 3.97 26.96
N PRO A 513 16.12 4.24 28.16
CA PRO A 513 15.34 4.77 29.27
C PRO A 513 14.77 6.13 28.89
N ARG A 514 13.53 6.39 29.31
CA ARG A 514 12.87 7.68 29.14
C ARG A 514 12.19 8.09 30.43
N ARG A 515 12.05 9.39 30.63
CA ARG A 515 11.41 9.98 31.81
C ARG A 515 10.06 9.32 32.08
N SER A 516 9.86 8.93 33.33
CA SER A 516 8.62 8.35 33.85
C SER A 516 8.25 6.95 33.34
N ALA A 517 9.14 6.26 32.62
CA ALA A 517 8.94 4.89 32.18
C ALA A 517 10.13 3.96 32.46
N GLU A 518 11.12 4.43 33.24
CA GLU A 518 12.40 3.75 33.46
C GLU A 518 12.22 2.35 34.07
N GLU A 519 11.35 2.20 35.07
CA GLU A 519 11.10 0.91 35.74
C GLU A 519 10.52 -0.11 34.76
N ARG A 520 9.49 0.27 34.01
CA ARG A 520 8.87 -0.60 33.01
C ARG A 520 9.85 -0.97 31.90
N ILE A 521 10.62 0.00 31.41
CA ILE A 521 11.62 -0.24 30.36
C ILE A 521 12.72 -1.19 30.85
N THR A 522 13.15 -1.06 32.10
CA THR A 522 14.14 -1.96 32.71
C THR A 522 13.63 -3.40 32.71
N GLU A 523 12.38 -3.64 33.11
CA GLU A 523 11.80 -4.98 33.12
C GLU A 523 11.56 -5.52 31.71
N LEU A 524 11.05 -4.68 30.81
CA LEU A 524 10.85 -5.04 29.41
C LEU A 524 12.17 -5.39 28.70
N ASN A 525 13.26 -4.66 28.97
CA ASN A 525 14.57 -4.94 28.39
C ASN A 525 15.12 -6.31 28.83
N LYS A 526 14.80 -6.81 30.03
CA LYS A 526 15.15 -8.19 30.42
C LYS A 526 14.44 -9.22 29.54
N GLN A 527 13.16 -8.98 29.22
CA GLN A 527 12.39 -9.85 28.32
C GLN A 527 12.93 -9.79 26.89
N ILE A 528 13.31 -8.59 26.41
CA ILE A 528 13.92 -8.40 25.08
C ILE A 528 15.29 -9.09 25.02
N ALA A 529 16.10 -9.01 26.07
CA ALA A 529 17.39 -9.69 26.17
C ALA A 529 17.23 -11.21 26.09
N ALA A 530 16.32 -11.78 26.90
CA ALA A 530 16.03 -13.21 26.90
C ALA A 530 15.50 -13.70 25.53
N MET A 531 14.60 -12.92 24.90
CA MET A 531 14.10 -13.19 23.55
C MET A 531 15.22 -13.14 22.51
N SER A 532 16.13 -12.17 22.60
CA SER A 532 17.26 -12.04 21.68
C SER A 532 18.22 -13.22 21.82
N GLU A 533 18.57 -13.60 23.05
CA GLU A 533 19.44 -14.75 23.35
C GLU A 533 18.84 -16.05 22.81
N GLN A 534 17.55 -16.29 23.04
CA GLN A 534 16.84 -17.48 22.53
C GLN A 534 16.92 -17.63 21.01
N HIS A 535 16.97 -16.51 20.28
CA HIS A 535 17.01 -16.47 18.82
C HIS A 535 18.42 -16.24 18.23
N GLY A 536 19.46 -16.14 19.08
CA GLY A 536 20.83 -15.91 18.64
C GLY A 536 21.12 -14.49 18.14
N TRP A 537 20.28 -13.51 18.52
CA TRP A 537 20.48 -12.10 18.22
C TRP A 537 21.29 -11.41 19.32
N LEU A 538 22.16 -10.47 18.94
CA LEU A 538 23.05 -9.79 19.89
C LEU A 538 22.31 -8.65 20.60
N PHE A 539 21.98 -8.83 21.87
CA PHE A 539 21.37 -7.78 22.69
C PHE A 539 22.41 -6.77 23.18
N ILE A 540 22.08 -5.48 23.10
CA ILE A 540 22.91 -4.37 23.62
C ILE A 540 22.09 -3.53 24.58
N ASP A 541 22.49 -3.50 25.85
CA ASP A 541 21.90 -2.59 26.84
C ASP A 541 22.62 -1.24 26.83
N ALA A 542 22.32 -0.42 25.83
CA ALA A 542 22.85 0.94 25.76
C ALA A 542 22.22 1.87 26.81
N GLY A 543 21.09 1.46 27.42
CA GLY A 543 20.34 2.26 28.36
C GLY A 543 21.06 2.49 29.68
N GLU A 544 21.81 1.50 30.17
CA GLU A 544 22.54 1.60 31.45
C GLU A 544 23.45 2.82 31.51
N ARG A 545 24.11 3.17 30.40
CA ARG A 545 25.03 4.32 30.30
C ARG A 545 24.35 5.68 30.44
N LEU A 546 23.02 5.72 30.28
CA LEU A 546 22.22 6.94 30.31
C LEU A 546 21.49 7.14 31.63
N THR A 547 21.70 6.25 32.60
CA THR A 547 21.01 6.29 33.89
C THR A 547 21.95 6.50 35.07
N LYS A 548 21.41 7.08 36.13
CA LYS A 548 22.02 7.19 37.46
C LYS A 548 20.97 6.85 38.51
N ASN A 549 21.26 5.85 39.35
CA ASN A 549 20.34 5.34 40.38
C ASN A 549 18.96 4.93 39.82
N GLY A 550 18.93 4.26 38.67
CA GLY A 550 17.70 3.76 38.04
C GLY A 550 16.81 4.83 37.40
N ARG A 551 17.29 6.08 37.27
CA ARG A 551 16.61 7.16 36.55
C ARG A 551 17.50 7.71 35.45
N ILE A 552 16.91 8.31 34.42
CA ILE A 552 17.69 8.99 33.39
C ILE A 552 18.55 10.10 34.00
N ASP A 553 19.78 10.24 33.52
CA ASP A 553 20.56 11.47 33.72
C ASP A 553 20.13 12.49 32.66
N GLU A 554 19.33 13.46 33.09
CA GLU A 554 18.74 14.49 32.21
C GLU A 554 19.79 15.25 31.39
N SER A 555 21.07 15.28 31.83
CA SER A 555 22.13 15.95 31.08
C SER A 555 22.49 15.26 29.74
N PHE A 556 22.05 14.01 29.54
CA PHE A 556 22.24 13.25 28.31
C PHE A 556 21.07 13.31 27.34
N PHE A 557 19.98 14.00 27.68
CA PHE A 557 18.76 14.07 26.86
C PHE A 557 18.40 15.51 26.49
N THR A 558 17.64 15.69 25.41
CA THR A 558 17.06 16.99 25.05
C THR A 558 15.70 17.23 25.73
N ASP A 559 14.92 16.17 25.89
CA ASP A 559 13.52 16.23 26.36
C ASP A 559 13.14 15.08 27.31
N GLY A 560 14.12 14.33 27.80
CA GLY A 560 13.92 13.13 28.62
C GLY A 560 13.53 11.87 27.81
N LEU A 561 13.61 11.92 26.48
CA LEU A 561 13.43 10.78 25.59
C LEU A 561 14.56 10.69 24.54
N HIS A 562 14.87 11.80 23.88
CA HIS A 562 15.88 11.81 22.82
C HIS A 562 17.26 12.12 23.40
N PRO A 563 18.27 11.25 23.20
CA PRO A 563 19.64 11.57 23.57
C PRO A 563 20.11 12.84 22.87
N ASN A 564 20.93 13.64 23.56
CA ASN A 564 21.71 14.71 22.96
C ASN A 564 23.11 14.19 22.58
N GLU A 565 23.98 15.06 22.07
CA GLU A 565 25.34 14.70 21.67
C GLU A 565 26.12 13.93 22.74
N LYS A 566 26.02 14.33 24.02
CA LYS A 566 26.68 13.63 25.12
C LYS A 566 26.10 12.24 25.34
N GLY A 567 24.78 12.09 25.23
CA GLY A 567 24.12 10.80 25.31
C GLY A 567 24.52 9.88 24.16
N TYR A 568 24.50 10.36 22.92
CA TYR A 568 24.93 9.58 21.77
C TYR A 568 26.42 9.20 21.80
N ALA A 569 27.29 10.06 22.36
CA ALA A 569 28.70 9.73 22.57
C ALA A 569 28.91 8.54 23.53
N LEU A 570 27.93 8.21 24.38
CA LEU A 570 27.94 7.02 25.23
C LEU A 570 27.33 5.79 24.54
N ILE A 571 26.40 6.00 23.59
CA ILE A 571 25.71 4.93 22.85
C ILE A 571 26.57 4.40 21.69
N ALA A 572 27.08 5.29 20.83
CA ALA A 572 27.79 4.91 19.60
C ALA A 572 28.91 3.88 19.79
N PRO A 573 29.80 4.00 20.80
CA PRO A 573 30.88 3.02 21.01
C PRO A 573 30.39 1.61 21.31
N LEU A 574 29.15 1.44 21.79
CA LEU A 574 28.54 0.12 22.02
C LEU A 574 28.02 -0.51 20.73
N LEU A 575 27.73 0.30 19.72
CA LEU A 575 27.14 -0.13 18.44
C LEU A 575 28.21 -0.50 17.40
N VAL A 576 29.38 0.16 17.45
CA VAL A 576 30.48 0.02 16.49
C VAL A 576 31.72 -0.69 17.10
N PRO A 577 31.59 -1.89 17.68
CA PRO A 577 32.73 -2.60 18.27
C PRO A 577 33.77 -3.07 17.25
#